data_AF-A0A522RKB7-F1
#
_entry.id   AF-A0A522RKB7-F1
#
_cell.length_a   1.000
_cell.length_b   1.000
_cell.length_c   1.000
_cell.angle_alpha   90.00
_cell.angle_beta   90.00
_cell.angle_gamma   90.00
#
_symmetry.space_group_name_H-M   'P 1'
#
loop_
_entity.id
_entity.type
_entity.pdbx_description
1 polymer ?
#
loop_
_entity_poly.entity_id
_entity_poly.type
_entity_poly.pdbx_seq_one_letter_code
_entity_poly.pdbx_strand_id
1 'polypeptide(L)'
;MAYFDMFNYPLSEREIRLFLPGDASGVAITRPLQQLVLKGRIFYIDKFYSLHDDPLLAKKRSIGNQRAETDLYAAYRISKFLFKFPFVRGISISGSLSKGFADRHSDIDYFIITAQGKLWIARTLLHLFKKLSYLYGAQHRYCMNYFLDEQALEIEEKNLFTAVETVTLLPMCGNGAQKEFFASNTWVQHYLPNCRFASDDSYYTGGSLKIKKGIEALFNNRIGDQLDSFFMKITAGRWDKKERKHELNTKGNRMGIICKKHCCKPNPAYFQVEILRKYHERISELKSSNIGEYYAD
;
A
#
# COMPACT_ATOMS: atom_id res chain seq x y z
N MET A 1 -16.08 -1.96 -7.62
CA MET A 1 -15.79 -3.14 -8.48
C MET A 1 -14.84 -2.79 -9.62
N ALA A 2 -15.18 -1.86 -10.52
CA ALA A 2 -14.32 -1.47 -11.65
C ALA A 2 -12.85 -1.19 -11.28
N TYR A 3 -12.59 -0.54 -10.14
CA TYR A 3 -11.22 -0.31 -9.67
C TYR A 3 -10.44 -1.62 -9.42
N PHE A 4 -11.08 -2.60 -8.78
CA PHE A 4 -10.45 -3.88 -8.42
C PHE A 4 -10.36 -4.86 -9.60
N ASP A 5 -11.22 -4.66 -10.60
CA ASP A 5 -11.20 -5.41 -11.85
C ASP A 5 -9.86 -5.30 -12.59
N MET A 6 -9.23 -4.12 -12.55
CA MET A 6 -7.91 -3.88 -13.15
C MET A 6 -6.80 -4.78 -12.57
N PHE A 7 -7.04 -5.35 -11.39
CA PHE A 7 -6.13 -6.25 -10.69
C PHE A 7 -6.58 -7.71 -10.73
N ASN A 8 -7.64 -8.03 -11.50
CA ASN A 8 -8.26 -9.35 -11.54
C ASN A 8 -8.65 -9.83 -10.12
N TYR A 9 -9.21 -8.90 -9.34
CA TYR A 9 -9.51 -9.09 -7.93
C TYR A 9 -11.02 -9.04 -7.72
N PRO A 10 -11.72 -10.20 -7.73
CA PRO A 10 -13.14 -10.24 -7.42
C PRO A 10 -13.35 -9.95 -5.92
N LEU A 11 -14.45 -9.28 -5.59
CA LEU A 11 -14.70 -8.73 -4.26
C LEU A 11 -15.76 -9.53 -3.52
N SER A 12 -15.56 -9.73 -2.23
CA SER A 12 -16.62 -10.19 -1.32
C SER A 12 -17.66 -9.08 -1.13
N GLU A 13 -18.86 -9.46 -0.67
CA GLU A 13 -19.89 -8.47 -0.30
C GLU A 13 -19.38 -7.47 0.75
N ARG A 14 -18.59 -7.93 1.72
CA ARG A 14 -17.99 -7.08 2.74
C ARG A 14 -17.05 -6.03 2.12
N GLU A 15 -16.17 -6.44 1.21
CA GLU A 15 -15.25 -5.51 0.54
C GLU A 15 -16.01 -4.53 -0.34
N ILE A 16 -17.05 -4.96 -1.06
CA ILE A 16 -17.92 -4.06 -1.82
C ILE A 16 -18.48 -2.98 -0.89
N ARG A 17 -19.07 -3.38 0.24
CA ARG A 17 -19.62 -2.44 1.23
C ARG A 17 -18.56 -1.42 1.71
N LEU A 18 -17.36 -1.90 2.04
CA LEU A 18 -16.28 -1.04 2.53
C LEU A 18 -15.79 -0.05 1.47
N PHE A 19 -15.74 -0.45 0.21
CA PHE A 19 -15.22 0.39 -0.88
C PHE A 19 -16.30 1.15 -1.66
N LEU A 20 -17.53 1.22 -1.14
CA LEU A 20 -18.57 2.07 -1.73
C LEU A 20 -18.21 3.55 -1.56
N PRO A 21 -18.38 4.39 -2.61
CA PRO A 21 -18.05 5.82 -2.57
C PRO A 21 -19.08 6.68 -1.80
N GLY A 22 -20.20 6.11 -1.37
CA GLY A 22 -21.21 6.78 -0.54
C GLY A 22 -21.43 6.05 0.78
N ASP A 23 -21.93 6.73 1.80
CA ASP A 23 -22.21 6.11 3.10
C ASP A 23 -23.21 4.96 2.95
N ALA A 24 -22.78 3.78 3.35
CA ALA A 24 -23.53 2.53 3.33
C ALA A 24 -23.84 2.04 4.76
N SER A 25 -23.67 2.90 5.78
CA SER A 25 -24.05 2.62 7.16
C SER A 25 -25.53 2.24 7.25
N GLY A 26 -25.80 1.02 7.70
CA GLY A 26 -27.17 0.49 7.81
C GLY A 26 -27.83 0.09 6.48
N VAL A 27 -27.17 0.26 5.33
CA VAL A 27 -27.72 -0.12 4.02
C VAL A 27 -27.47 -1.60 3.76
N ALA A 28 -28.52 -2.38 3.48
CA ALA A 28 -28.39 -3.75 3.02
C ALA A 28 -28.05 -3.76 1.52
N ILE A 29 -26.83 -4.21 1.16
CA ILE A 29 -26.37 -4.23 -0.24
C ILE A 29 -26.63 -5.58 -0.93
N THR A 30 -27.03 -6.61 -0.18
CA THR A 30 -27.26 -7.97 -0.70
C THR A 30 -28.31 -8.01 -1.79
N ARG A 31 -29.48 -7.37 -1.59
CA ARG A 31 -30.57 -7.33 -2.58
C ARG A 31 -30.16 -6.59 -3.87
N PRO A 32 -29.58 -5.38 -3.82
CA PRO A 32 -29.02 -4.73 -5.01
C PRO A 32 -28.01 -5.60 -5.77
N LEU A 33 -27.10 -6.29 -5.05
CA LEU A 33 -26.13 -7.18 -5.68
C LEU A 33 -26.81 -8.36 -6.40
N GLN A 34 -27.77 -9.02 -5.75
CA GLN A 34 -28.56 -10.09 -6.37
C GLN A 34 -29.29 -9.61 -7.64
N GLN A 35 -29.88 -8.41 -7.61
CA GLN A 35 -30.52 -7.84 -8.79
C GLN A 35 -29.52 -7.59 -9.93
N LEU A 36 -28.31 -7.11 -9.63
CA LEU A 36 -27.27 -6.93 -10.64
C LEU A 36 -26.80 -8.27 -11.23
N VAL A 37 -26.75 -9.34 -10.42
CA VAL A 37 -26.45 -10.70 -10.88
C VAL A 37 -27.55 -11.22 -11.80
N LEU A 38 -28.82 -11.08 -11.41
CA LEU A 38 -29.97 -11.51 -12.23
C LEU A 38 -30.03 -10.79 -13.57
N LYS A 39 -29.61 -9.53 -13.60
CA LYS A 39 -29.50 -8.73 -14.83
C LYS A 39 -28.22 -8.99 -15.64
N GLY A 40 -27.38 -9.96 -15.22
CA GLY A 40 -26.11 -10.28 -15.90
C GLY A 40 -25.09 -9.14 -15.90
N ARG A 41 -25.23 -8.14 -15.02
CA ARG A 41 -24.34 -6.96 -14.96
C ARG A 41 -23.08 -7.23 -14.14
N ILE A 42 -23.18 -8.14 -13.18
CA ILE A 42 -22.07 -8.68 -12.40
C ILE A 42 -22.26 -10.18 -12.26
N PHE A 43 -21.19 -10.89 -11.95
CA PHE A 43 -21.21 -12.34 -11.79
C PHE A 43 -20.87 -12.70 -10.35
N TYR A 44 -21.66 -13.60 -9.77
CA TYR A 44 -21.35 -14.19 -8.47
C TYR A 44 -20.61 -15.51 -8.70
N ILE A 45 -19.29 -15.47 -8.48
CA ILE A 45 -18.36 -16.58 -8.73
C ILE A 45 -17.84 -17.11 -7.39
N ASP A 46 -18.29 -18.32 -7.02
CA ASP A 46 -18.07 -18.93 -5.69
C ASP A 46 -18.64 -18.08 -4.55
N LYS A 47 -17.80 -17.26 -3.90
CA LYS A 47 -18.15 -16.36 -2.79
C LYS A 47 -17.85 -14.89 -3.08
N PHE A 48 -17.47 -14.58 -4.32
CA PHE A 48 -17.06 -13.25 -4.74
C PHE A 48 -17.94 -12.74 -5.87
N TYR A 49 -17.97 -11.42 -6.02
CA TYR A 49 -18.61 -10.72 -7.12
C TYR A 49 -17.54 -10.18 -8.07
N SER A 50 -17.78 -10.32 -9.38
CA SER A 50 -16.87 -9.98 -10.46
C SER A 50 -17.59 -9.26 -11.59
N LEU A 51 -16.85 -8.54 -12.43
CA LEU A 51 -17.36 -8.02 -13.71
C LEU A 51 -17.23 -9.05 -14.85
N HIS A 52 -16.51 -10.14 -14.61
CA HIS A 52 -16.30 -11.23 -15.56
C HIS A 52 -16.81 -12.54 -14.99
N ASP A 53 -17.49 -13.33 -15.83
CA ASP A 53 -17.92 -14.70 -15.54
C ASP A 53 -16.74 -15.68 -15.68
N ASP A 54 -15.75 -15.54 -14.82
CA ASP A 54 -14.55 -16.38 -14.83
C ASP A 54 -14.32 -17.02 -13.45
N PRO A 55 -14.69 -18.31 -13.28
CA PRO A 55 -14.43 -19.05 -12.04
C PRO A 55 -12.94 -19.15 -11.67
N LEU A 56 -12.00 -18.99 -12.62
CA LEU A 56 -10.57 -19.00 -12.34
C LEU A 56 -10.15 -17.78 -11.52
N LEU A 57 -10.85 -16.64 -11.64
CA LEU A 57 -10.63 -15.46 -10.79
C LEU A 57 -10.91 -15.77 -9.33
N ALA A 58 -12.03 -16.43 -9.03
CA ALA A 58 -12.39 -16.85 -7.67
C ALA A 58 -11.38 -17.86 -7.11
N LYS A 59 -10.96 -18.84 -7.93
CA LYS A 59 -9.93 -19.81 -7.54
C LYS A 59 -8.59 -19.13 -7.21
N LYS A 60 -8.13 -18.21 -8.07
CA LYS A 60 -6.91 -17.43 -7.87
C LYS A 60 -7.00 -16.57 -6.61
N ARG A 61 -8.14 -15.90 -6.40
CA ARG A 61 -8.43 -15.07 -5.22
C ARG A 61 -8.34 -15.89 -3.93
N SER A 62 -9.00 -17.06 -3.88
CA SER A 62 -8.99 -17.95 -2.71
C SER A 62 -7.60 -18.50 -2.39
N ILE A 63 -6.83 -18.94 -3.40
CA ILE A 63 -5.43 -19.37 -3.21
C ILE A 63 -4.58 -18.19 -2.70
N GLY A 64 -4.80 -16.99 -3.24
CA GLY A 64 -4.09 -15.78 -2.81
C GLY A 64 -4.41 -15.35 -1.38
N ASN A 65 -5.65 -15.55 -0.93
CA ASN A 65 -6.05 -15.33 0.47
C ASN A 65 -5.28 -16.24 1.43
N GLN A 66 -5.26 -17.54 1.16
CA GLN A 66 -4.58 -18.52 2.01
C GLN A 66 -3.08 -18.22 2.15
N ARG A 67 -2.43 -17.80 1.06
CA ARG A 67 -1.03 -17.36 1.10
C ARG A 67 -0.85 -16.08 1.87
N ALA A 68 -1.72 -15.09 1.66
CA ALA A 68 -1.66 -13.81 2.37
C ALA A 68 -1.75 -14.00 3.88
N GLU A 69 -2.61 -14.91 4.37
CA GLU A 69 -2.66 -15.25 5.79
C GLU A 69 -1.30 -15.74 6.31
N THR A 70 -0.65 -16.65 5.58
CA THR A 70 0.69 -17.15 5.96
C THR A 70 1.76 -16.06 5.90
N ASP A 71 1.77 -15.26 4.84
CA ASP A 71 2.76 -14.21 4.62
C ASP A 71 2.59 -13.05 5.62
N LEU A 72 1.37 -12.78 6.09
CA LEU A 72 1.12 -11.78 7.13
C LEU A 72 1.80 -12.14 8.46
N TYR A 73 1.85 -13.42 8.83
CA TYR A 73 2.60 -13.85 10.03
C TYR A 73 4.10 -13.57 9.89
N ALA A 74 4.68 -13.83 8.71
CA ALA A 74 6.07 -13.50 8.42
C ALA A 74 6.30 -11.98 8.43
N ALA A 75 5.39 -11.23 7.79
CA ALA A 75 5.43 -9.78 7.71
C ALA A 75 5.38 -9.14 9.10
N TYR A 76 4.56 -9.67 10.03
CA TYR A 76 4.49 -9.21 11.41
C TYR A 76 5.82 -9.41 12.15
N ARG A 77 6.43 -10.60 12.07
CA ARG A 77 7.73 -10.89 12.70
C ARG A 77 8.84 -9.99 12.17
N ILE A 78 8.86 -9.78 10.85
CA ILE A 78 9.83 -8.89 10.21
C ILE A 78 9.58 -7.43 10.62
N SER A 79 8.33 -6.99 10.67
CA SER A 79 7.99 -5.63 11.13
C SER A 79 8.55 -5.36 12.53
N LYS A 80 8.39 -6.31 13.47
CA LYS A 80 8.98 -6.21 14.81
C LYS A 80 10.51 -6.08 14.80
N PHE A 81 11.18 -6.73 13.84
CA PHE A 81 12.62 -6.62 13.68
C PHE A 81 13.03 -5.27 13.08
N LEU A 82 12.41 -4.87 11.97
CA LEU A 82 12.70 -3.60 11.30
C LEU A 82 12.42 -2.39 12.22
N PHE A 83 11.42 -2.49 13.09
CA PHE A 83 11.08 -1.45 14.05
C PHE A 83 12.19 -1.14 15.07
N LYS A 84 13.12 -2.09 15.26
CA LYS A 84 14.28 -1.94 16.16
C LYS A 84 15.38 -1.06 15.57
N PHE A 85 15.33 -0.77 14.27
CA PHE A 85 16.34 0.09 13.63
C PHE A 85 16.22 1.53 14.17
N PRO A 86 17.36 2.25 14.25
CA PRO A 86 17.39 3.66 14.62
C PRO A 86 16.43 4.48 13.78
N PHE A 87 15.77 5.43 14.43
CA PHE A 87 14.83 6.39 13.84
C PHE A 87 13.54 5.82 13.26
N VAL A 88 13.32 4.49 13.25
CA VAL A 88 12.01 3.95 12.84
C VAL A 88 10.97 4.22 13.95
N ARG A 89 9.81 4.76 13.56
CA ARG A 89 8.69 5.19 14.42
C ARG A 89 7.38 4.49 14.08
N GLY A 90 7.21 4.10 12.83
CA GLY A 90 6.06 3.30 12.41
C GLY A 90 6.40 2.35 11.27
N ILE A 91 5.76 1.18 11.28
CA ILE A 91 5.77 0.21 10.18
C ILE A 91 4.35 -0.29 9.95
N SER A 92 3.94 -0.26 8.68
CA SER A 92 2.69 -0.84 8.18
C SER A 92 2.99 -1.71 6.95
N ILE A 93 2.13 -2.69 6.68
CA ILE A 93 2.13 -3.45 5.43
C ILE A 93 1.26 -2.73 4.41
N SER A 94 1.73 -2.66 3.17
CA SER A 94 1.08 -2.03 2.02
C SER A 94 0.94 -3.03 0.86
N GLY A 95 0.54 -2.55 -0.33
CA GLY A 95 0.49 -3.39 -1.54
C GLY A 95 -0.61 -4.45 -1.49
N SER A 96 -0.41 -5.57 -2.19
CA SER A 96 -1.43 -6.63 -2.29
C SER A 96 -1.63 -7.40 -0.99
N LEU A 97 -0.56 -7.57 -0.20
CA LEU A 97 -0.62 -8.31 1.06
C LEU A 97 -1.53 -7.61 2.07
N SER A 98 -1.49 -6.27 2.11
CA SER A 98 -2.38 -5.45 2.94
C SER A 98 -3.86 -5.60 2.58
N LYS A 99 -4.15 -6.03 1.35
CA LYS A 99 -5.48 -6.32 0.81
C LYS A 99 -5.79 -7.82 0.86
N GLY A 100 -5.07 -8.60 1.66
CA GLY A 100 -5.32 -10.04 1.82
C GLY A 100 -5.10 -10.86 0.55
N PHE A 101 -4.11 -10.50 -0.28
CA PHE A 101 -3.72 -11.29 -1.45
C PHE A 101 -2.21 -11.39 -1.62
N ALA A 102 -1.71 -12.62 -1.79
CA ALA A 102 -0.33 -12.90 -2.14
C ALA A 102 -0.25 -14.01 -3.21
N ASP A 103 0.55 -13.78 -4.25
CA ASP A 103 0.97 -14.81 -5.21
C ASP A 103 2.31 -15.45 -4.81
N ARG A 104 2.83 -16.39 -5.62
CA ARG A 104 4.10 -17.09 -5.32
C ARG A 104 5.34 -16.19 -5.36
N HIS A 105 5.22 -15.00 -5.93
CA HIS A 105 6.31 -14.06 -6.19
C HIS A 105 6.04 -12.70 -5.54
N SER A 106 5.12 -12.64 -4.58
CA SER A 106 4.73 -11.41 -3.93
C SER A 106 5.81 -10.98 -2.96
N ASP A 107 6.26 -9.75 -3.12
CA ASP A 107 7.13 -9.11 -2.14
C ASP A 107 6.29 -8.64 -0.94
N ILE A 108 6.93 -8.50 0.23
CA ILE A 108 6.29 -7.86 1.39
C ILE A 108 6.63 -6.37 1.35
N ASP A 109 5.65 -5.55 1.02
CA ASP A 109 5.78 -4.10 0.88
C ASP A 109 5.57 -3.36 2.21
N TYR A 110 6.63 -2.77 2.74
CA TYR A 110 6.62 -1.98 3.97
C TYR A 110 6.44 -0.50 3.69
N PHE A 111 5.49 0.09 4.42
CA PHE A 111 5.34 1.54 4.62
C PHE A 111 5.97 1.92 5.95
N ILE A 112 6.96 2.82 5.93
CA ILE A 112 7.80 3.12 7.09
C ILE A 112 7.71 4.60 7.41
N ILE A 113 7.41 4.91 8.67
CA ILE A 113 7.48 6.26 9.23
C ILE A 113 8.72 6.35 10.10
N THR A 114 9.52 7.39 9.91
CA THR A 114 10.76 7.65 10.65
C THR A 114 10.67 8.91 11.47
N ALA A 115 11.61 9.07 12.40
CA ALA A 115 11.78 10.28 13.17
C ALA A 115 12.02 11.47 12.24
N GLN A 116 11.50 12.62 12.65
CA GLN A 116 11.71 13.91 12.00
C GLN A 116 13.15 14.12 11.51
N GLY A 117 13.34 14.30 10.19
CA GLY A 117 14.62 14.65 9.58
C GLY A 117 15.68 13.54 9.55
N LYS A 118 15.29 12.28 9.84
CA LYS A 118 16.22 11.12 9.90
C LYS A 118 15.87 10.00 8.93
N LEU A 119 14.99 10.29 7.96
CA LEU A 119 14.50 9.33 6.96
C LEU A 119 15.65 8.65 6.24
N TRP A 120 16.62 9.40 5.73
CA TRP A 120 17.65 8.89 4.84
C TRP A 120 18.71 8.08 5.59
N ILE A 121 18.97 8.42 6.86
CA ILE A 121 19.78 7.57 7.75
C ILE A 121 19.07 6.22 7.96
N ALA A 122 17.82 6.24 8.41
CA ALA A 122 17.04 5.02 8.67
C ALA A 122 16.94 4.15 7.42
N ARG A 123 16.58 4.77 6.28
CA ARG A 123 16.46 4.14 4.98
C ARG A 123 17.77 3.48 4.55
N THR A 124 18.90 4.15 4.74
CA THR A 124 20.23 3.62 4.41
C THR A 124 20.58 2.40 5.25
N LEU A 125 20.35 2.45 6.57
CA LEU A 125 20.58 1.32 7.47
C LEU A 125 19.73 0.10 7.09
N LEU A 126 18.44 0.32 6.85
CA LEU A 126 17.52 -0.75 6.47
C LEU A 126 17.86 -1.34 5.09
N HIS A 127 18.30 -0.52 4.13
CA HIS A 127 18.74 -1.01 2.82
C HIS A 127 20.09 -1.72 2.84
N LEU A 128 21.00 -1.31 3.72
CA LEU A 128 22.23 -2.06 3.95
C LEU A 128 21.91 -3.45 4.51
N PHE A 129 20.98 -3.53 5.47
CA PHE A 129 20.46 -4.81 5.96
C PHE A 129 19.78 -5.63 4.84
N LYS A 130 18.91 -5.02 4.02
CA LYS A 130 18.32 -5.70 2.86
C LYS A 130 19.39 -6.27 1.93
N LYS A 131 20.47 -5.53 1.66
CA LYS A 131 21.59 -6.03 0.85
C LYS A 131 22.24 -7.27 1.47
N LEU A 132 22.42 -7.31 2.78
CA LEU A 132 22.93 -8.50 3.47
C LEU A 132 21.98 -9.69 3.35
N SER A 133 20.66 -9.46 3.29
CA SER A 133 19.68 -10.54 3.11
C SER A 133 19.75 -11.25 1.74
N TYR A 134 20.38 -10.65 0.73
CA TYR A 134 20.65 -11.32 -0.56
C TYR A 134 21.59 -12.52 -0.39
N LEU A 135 22.49 -12.48 0.58
CA LEU A 135 23.44 -13.57 0.84
C LEU A 135 22.74 -14.87 1.27
N TYR A 136 21.49 -14.77 1.74
CA TYR A 136 20.66 -15.88 2.18
C TYR A 136 19.36 -16.01 1.37
N GLY A 137 19.25 -15.31 0.22
CA GLY A 137 18.09 -15.39 -0.67
C GLY A 137 16.77 -14.84 -0.11
N ALA A 138 16.81 -13.99 0.93
CA ALA A 138 15.62 -13.53 1.66
C ALA A 138 15.14 -12.12 1.27
N GLN A 139 15.70 -11.49 0.23
CA GLN A 139 15.49 -10.09 -0.14
C GLN A 139 14.03 -9.69 -0.42
N HIS A 140 13.22 -10.63 -0.91
CA HIS A 140 11.81 -10.43 -1.28
C HIS A 140 10.92 -10.15 -0.05
N ARG A 141 11.40 -10.55 1.13
CA ARG A 141 10.71 -10.32 2.40
C ARG A 141 10.99 -8.94 3.01
N TYR A 142 11.78 -8.10 2.36
CA TYR A 142 12.24 -6.81 2.88
C TYR A 142 12.07 -5.70 1.84
N CYS A 143 10.91 -5.61 1.18
CA CYS A 143 10.63 -4.54 0.23
C CYS A 143 10.17 -3.27 0.95
N MET A 144 11.07 -2.33 1.20
CA MET A 144 10.72 -1.06 1.81
C MET A 144 10.24 -0.10 0.72
N ASN A 145 8.94 -0.12 0.49
CA ASN A 145 8.31 0.52 -0.66
C ASN A 145 8.14 2.03 -0.46
N TYR A 146 7.73 2.45 0.74
CA TYR A 146 7.36 3.85 1.01
C TYR A 146 7.94 4.32 2.34
N PHE A 147 8.57 5.50 2.35
CA PHE A 147 9.08 6.16 3.55
C PHE A 147 8.54 7.57 3.68
N LEU A 148 8.13 7.92 4.90
CA LEU A 148 7.87 9.27 5.37
C LEU A 148 8.64 9.51 6.67
N ASP A 149 8.86 10.78 7.00
CA ASP A 149 9.12 11.15 8.39
C ASP A 149 7.95 11.94 9.00
N GLU A 150 8.03 12.16 10.31
CA GLU A 150 7.02 12.87 11.10
C GLU A 150 6.70 14.29 10.59
N GLN A 151 7.48 14.91 9.69
CA GLN A 151 7.15 16.22 9.10
C GLN A 151 6.25 16.14 7.87
N ALA A 152 6.14 14.97 7.22
CA ALA A 152 5.41 14.81 5.96
C ALA A 152 4.46 13.62 6.01
N LEU A 153 3.68 13.51 7.09
CA LEU A 153 2.75 12.41 7.30
C LEU A 153 1.54 12.43 6.35
N GLU A 154 1.13 13.60 5.85
CA GLU A 154 0.07 13.71 4.87
C GLU A 154 0.54 13.29 3.47
N ILE A 155 -0.25 12.45 2.79
CA ILE A 155 0.01 12.05 1.40
C ILE A 155 -0.37 13.19 0.47
N GLU A 156 0.60 13.60 -0.35
CA GLU A 156 0.45 14.70 -1.32
C GLU A 156 -0.56 14.35 -2.43
N GLU A 157 -0.50 13.14 -2.99
CA GLU A 157 -1.40 12.73 -4.07
C GLU A 157 -2.74 12.29 -3.49
N LYS A 158 -3.78 13.13 -3.60
CA LYS A 158 -5.14 12.84 -3.13
C LYS A 158 -6.01 12.34 -4.28
N ASN A 159 -6.06 11.03 -4.49
CA ASN A 159 -6.87 10.40 -5.52
C ASN A 159 -7.40 9.02 -5.05
N LEU A 160 -8.22 8.37 -5.88
CA LEU A 160 -8.81 7.07 -5.52
C LEU A 160 -7.74 5.99 -5.25
N PHE A 161 -6.64 5.98 -6.01
CA PHE A 161 -5.57 4.99 -5.82
C PHE A 161 -4.91 5.15 -4.45
N THR A 162 -4.49 6.37 -4.10
CA THR A 162 -3.87 6.63 -2.80
C THR A 162 -4.85 6.51 -1.65
N ALA A 163 -6.15 6.81 -1.86
CA ALA A 163 -7.17 6.54 -0.86
C ALA A 163 -7.26 5.03 -0.56
N VAL A 164 -7.36 4.18 -1.59
CA VAL A 164 -7.37 2.71 -1.42
C VAL A 164 -6.09 2.23 -0.76
N GLU A 165 -4.91 2.67 -1.21
CA GLU A 165 -3.64 2.29 -0.59
C GLU A 165 -3.59 2.69 0.89
N THR A 166 -4.08 3.88 1.25
CA THR A 166 -4.04 4.39 2.63
C THR A 166 -4.99 3.63 3.54
N VAL A 167 -6.26 3.44 3.16
CA VAL A 167 -7.24 2.75 4.01
C VAL A 167 -6.95 1.25 4.14
N THR A 168 -6.19 0.68 3.19
CA THR A 168 -5.81 -0.74 3.23
C THR A 168 -4.50 -0.99 3.96
N LEU A 169 -3.75 0.05 4.38
CA LEU A 169 -2.55 -0.14 5.18
C LEU A 169 -2.86 -0.96 6.44
N LEU A 170 -2.03 -1.97 6.70
CA LEU A 170 -2.09 -2.78 7.91
C LEU A 170 -0.97 -2.35 8.86
N PRO A 171 -1.22 -1.42 9.80
CA PRO A 171 -0.26 -1.05 10.83
C PRO A 171 0.20 -2.28 11.66
N MET A 172 1.51 -2.41 11.85
CA MET A 172 2.14 -3.56 12.52
C MET A 172 2.89 -3.16 13.79
N CYS A 173 3.69 -2.09 13.73
CA CYS A 173 4.54 -1.67 14.86
C CYS A 173 4.65 -0.15 14.93
N GLY A 174 4.34 0.49 16.06
CA GLY A 174 4.21 1.94 16.12
C GLY A 174 4.37 2.56 17.50
N ASN A 175 4.93 3.76 17.60
CA ASN A 175 5.05 4.49 18.87
C ASN A 175 4.17 5.75 18.93
N GLY A 176 3.10 5.81 18.14
CA GLY A 176 2.21 6.97 18.00
C GLY A 176 2.18 7.55 16.59
N ALA A 177 3.28 7.42 15.82
CA ALA A 177 3.41 8.01 14.50
C ALA A 177 2.35 7.53 13.48
N GLN A 178 1.88 6.28 13.57
CA GLN A 178 0.77 5.81 12.70
C GLN A 178 -0.55 6.51 12.99
N LYS A 179 -0.82 6.79 14.26
CA LYS A 179 -2.05 7.47 14.65
C LYS A 179 -2.08 8.86 14.03
N GLU A 180 -0.96 9.58 14.14
CA GLU A 180 -0.78 10.89 13.51
C GLU A 180 -0.85 10.81 11.99
N PHE A 181 -0.29 9.77 11.38
CA PHE A 181 -0.41 9.53 9.94
C PHE A 181 -1.87 9.37 9.52
N PHE A 182 -2.64 8.50 10.17
CA PHE A 182 -4.05 8.31 9.83
C PHE A 182 -4.89 9.58 10.10
N ALA A 183 -4.60 10.29 11.18
CA ALA A 183 -5.23 11.58 11.49
C ALA A 183 -4.93 12.66 10.43
N SER A 184 -3.74 12.65 9.85
CA SER A 184 -3.33 13.59 8.79
C SER A 184 -3.92 13.24 7.42
N ASN A 185 -4.48 12.03 7.25
CA ASN A 185 -5.01 11.53 5.98
C ASN A 185 -6.52 11.28 6.02
N THR A 186 -7.27 12.07 6.78
CA THR A 186 -8.74 11.97 6.86
C THR A 186 -9.44 12.27 5.53
N TRP A 187 -8.77 12.96 4.61
CA TRP A 187 -9.27 13.23 3.25
C TRP A 187 -9.67 11.95 2.49
N VAL A 188 -9.12 10.78 2.83
CA VAL A 188 -9.47 9.49 2.19
C VAL A 188 -10.95 9.15 2.36
N GLN A 189 -11.59 9.67 3.41
CA GLN A 189 -13.02 9.47 3.68
C GLN A 189 -13.91 10.12 2.61
N HIS A 190 -13.40 11.10 1.87
CA HIS A 190 -14.11 11.65 0.71
C HIS A 190 -14.26 10.60 -0.42
N TYR A 191 -13.31 9.67 -0.54
CA TYR A 191 -13.35 8.61 -1.54
C TYR A 191 -13.99 7.33 -1.01
N LEU A 192 -13.75 6.99 0.25
CA LEU A 192 -14.08 5.69 0.85
C LEU A 192 -14.69 5.88 2.26
N PRO A 193 -15.87 6.50 2.40
CA PRO A 193 -16.46 6.89 3.69
C PRO A 193 -16.79 5.69 4.61
N ASN A 194 -16.87 4.48 4.06
CA ASN A 194 -17.19 3.27 4.80
C ASN A 194 -15.95 2.59 5.40
N CYS A 195 -14.74 3.01 4.99
CA CYS A 195 -13.50 2.47 5.51
C CYS A 195 -13.11 3.18 6.79
N ARG A 196 -12.99 2.44 7.89
CA ARG A 196 -12.41 2.96 9.13
C ARG A 196 -10.94 2.58 9.19
N PHE A 197 -10.11 3.51 9.69
CA PHE A 197 -8.73 3.18 10.02
C PHE A 197 -8.70 2.14 11.13
N ALA A 198 -7.71 1.24 11.07
CA ALA A 198 -7.54 0.23 12.08
C ALA A 198 -7.31 0.87 13.47
N SER A 199 -7.99 0.35 14.49
CA SER A 199 -7.95 0.88 15.86
C SER A 199 -6.56 0.78 16.50
N ASP A 200 -6.23 1.73 17.38
CA ASP A 200 -4.92 1.86 18.04
C ASP A 200 -4.51 0.61 18.87
N ASP A 201 -5.45 -0.29 19.19
CA ASP A 201 -5.31 -1.30 20.23
C ASP A 201 -4.48 -2.55 19.87
N SER A 202 -3.96 -2.68 18.63
CA SER A 202 -3.36 -3.95 18.17
C SER A 202 -1.90 -3.90 17.71
N TYR A 203 -1.22 -2.73 17.73
CA TYR A 203 0.13 -2.63 17.17
C TYR A 203 1.21 -2.89 18.21
N TYR A 204 2.30 -3.53 17.78
CA TYR A 204 3.46 -3.70 18.63
C TYR A 204 4.13 -2.33 18.86
N THR A 205 3.97 -1.78 20.05
CA THR A 205 4.61 -0.52 20.44
C THR A 205 6.09 -0.68 20.75
N GLY A 206 6.48 -1.90 21.13
CA GLY A 206 7.84 -2.32 21.38
C GLY A 206 8.53 -1.60 22.54
N GLY A 207 9.67 -2.16 22.96
CA GLY A 207 10.56 -1.53 23.93
C GLY A 207 11.72 -0.82 23.24
N SER A 208 12.15 0.34 23.76
CA SER A 208 13.31 1.04 23.21
C SER A 208 14.60 0.28 23.52
N LEU A 209 15.28 -0.26 22.50
CA LEU A 209 16.59 -0.88 22.69
C LEU A 209 17.64 0.20 23.05
N LYS A 210 18.53 -0.10 24.01
CA LYS A 210 19.63 0.82 24.39
C LYS A 210 20.51 1.17 23.19
N ILE A 211 20.80 0.19 22.32
CA ILE A 211 21.59 0.41 21.09
C ILE A 211 20.88 1.36 20.11
N LYS A 212 19.55 1.23 19.97
CA LYS A 212 18.72 2.14 19.16
C LYS A 212 18.88 3.56 19.70
N LYS A 213 18.70 3.76 21.01
CA LYS A 213 18.86 5.08 21.66
C LYS A 213 20.27 5.66 21.52
N GLY A 214 21.31 4.83 21.65
CA GLY A 214 22.70 5.27 21.51
C GLY A 214 23.03 5.77 20.10
N ILE A 215 22.61 5.02 19.07
CA ILE A 215 22.79 5.45 17.67
C ILE A 215 21.96 6.71 17.39
N GLU A 216 20.72 6.77 17.90
CA GLU A 216 19.88 7.96 17.74
C GLU A 216 20.54 9.20 18.38
N ALA A 217 21.07 9.08 19.60
CA ALA A 217 21.78 10.18 20.27
C ALA A 217 23.02 10.64 19.48
N LEU A 218 23.78 9.71 18.90
CA LEU A 218 24.97 10.03 18.09
C LEU A 218 24.65 10.84 16.84
N PHE A 219 23.48 10.62 16.23
CA PHE A 219 23.07 11.30 14.99
C PHE A 219 21.95 12.34 15.20
N ASN A 220 21.54 12.61 16.45
CA ASN A 220 20.63 13.70 16.80
C ASN A 220 21.37 15.02 17.00
N ASN A 221 22.13 15.40 15.97
CA ASN A 221 22.88 16.64 15.92
C ASN A 221 23.03 17.10 14.47
N ARG A 222 23.67 18.26 14.28
CA ARG A 222 23.91 18.86 12.96
C ARG A 222 24.68 17.94 12.01
N ILE A 223 25.60 17.12 12.52
CA ILE A 223 26.34 16.16 11.70
C ILE A 223 25.39 15.09 11.16
N GLY A 224 24.48 14.59 12.00
CA GLY A 224 23.42 13.68 11.55
C GLY A 224 22.50 14.30 10.50
N ASP A 225 22.13 15.58 10.63
CA ASP A 225 21.30 16.27 9.62
C ASP A 225 22.01 16.43 8.28
N GLN A 226 23.33 16.68 8.32
CA GLN A 226 24.19 16.73 7.14
C GLN A 226 24.31 15.34 6.50
N LEU A 227 24.53 14.30 7.29
CA LEU A 227 24.61 12.91 6.82
C LEU A 227 23.29 12.43 6.19
N ASP A 228 22.16 12.76 6.81
CA ASP A 228 20.84 12.46 6.26
C ASP A 228 20.67 13.10 4.86
N SER A 229 20.99 14.39 4.75
CA SER A 229 20.94 15.12 3.47
C SER A 229 21.94 14.57 2.43
N PHE A 230 23.10 14.09 2.88
CA PHE A 230 24.09 13.45 2.02
C PHE A 230 23.58 12.11 1.48
N PHE A 231 23.02 11.25 2.32
CA PHE A 231 22.44 9.97 1.90
C PHE A 231 21.25 10.15 0.95
N MET A 232 20.45 11.20 1.15
CA MET A 232 19.42 11.61 0.17
C MET A 232 20.04 11.87 -1.20
N LYS A 233 21.04 12.75 -1.28
CA LYS A 233 21.69 13.13 -2.54
C LYS A 233 22.30 11.93 -3.27
N ILE A 234 22.95 11.02 -2.53
CA ILE A 234 23.48 9.77 -3.12
C ILE A 234 22.35 8.93 -3.72
N THR A 235 21.25 8.77 -2.98
CA THR A 235 20.13 7.93 -3.43
C THR A 235 19.44 8.54 -4.63
N ALA A 236 19.14 9.85 -4.58
CA ALA A 236 18.57 10.61 -5.68
C ALA A 236 19.43 10.50 -6.94
N GLY A 237 20.74 10.76 -6.84
CA GLY A 237 21.64 10.68 -7.99
C GLY A 237 21.77 9.27 -8.59
N ARG A 238 21.65 8.21 -7.78
CA ARG A 238 21.62 6.83 -8.28
C ARG A 238 20.33 6.53 -9.04
N TRP A 239 19.18 6.96 -8.51
CA TRP A 239 17.88 6.68 -9.14
C TRP A 239 17.63 7.53 -10.37
N ASP A 240 18.07 8.78 -10.36
CA ASP A 240 18.05 9.68 -11.53
C ASP A 240 18.83 9.09 -12.72
N LYS A 241 19.97 8.43 -12.47
CA LYS A 241 20.68 7.64 -13.50
C LYS A 241 19.85 6.49 -14.06
N LYS A 242 19.10 5.77 -13.21
CA LYS A 242 18.24 4.65 -13.64
C LYS A 242 17.03 5.13 -14.45
N GLU A 243 16.42 6.23 -14.00
CA GLU A 243 15.25 6.82 -14.68
C GLU A 243 15.60 7.34 -16.07
N ARG A 244 16.78 7.99 -16.22
CA ARG A 244 17.33 8.40 -17.53
C ARG A 244 17.63 7.21 -18.45
N LYS A 245 18.01 6.07 -17.89
CA LYS A 245 18.25 4.84 -18.64
C LYS A 245 16.97 4.06 -18.97
N HIS A 246 15.80 4.54 -18.52
CA HIS A 246 14.53 3.85 -18.68
C HIS A 246 14.57 2.40 -18.15
N GLU A 247 15.32 2.16 -17.07
CA GLU A 247 15.40 0.82 -16.47
C GLU A 247 14.01 0.31 -16.06
N LEU A 248 13.74 -0.95 -16.36
CA LEU A 248 12.49 -1.64 -16.01
C LEU A 248 12.71 -2.55 -14.81
N ASN A 249 11.67 -2.74 -14.01
CA ASN A 249 11.67 -3.74 -12.95
C ASN A 249 11.47 -5.15 -13.53
N THR A 250 11.51 -6.16 -12.67
CA THR A 250 11.28 -7.58 -13.05
C THR A 250 9.91 -7.85 -13.67
N LYS A 251 8.94 -6.94 -13.50
CA LYS A 251 7.59 -6.99 -14.07
C LYS A 251 7.47 -6.17 -15.37
N GLY A 252 8.56 -5.62 -15.89
CA GLY A 252 8.56 -4.80 -17.10
C GLY A 252 8.07 -3.35 -16.91
N ASN A 253 7.82 -2.91 -15.68
CA ASN A 253 7.35 -1.55 -15.40
C ASN A 253 8.53 -0.59 -15.20
N ARG A 254 8.36 0.67 -15.65
CA ARG A 254 9.37 1.71 -15.48
C ARG A 254 9.70 1.94 -14.00
N MET A 255 10.98 1.87 -13.69
CA MET A 255 11.47 2.12 -12.34
C MET A 255 11.61 3.62 -12.10
N GLY A 256 11.10 4.11 -10.98
CA GLY A 256 11.36 5.47 -10.53
C GLY A 256 10.92 5.73 -9.11
N ILE A 257 11.63 6.63 -8.44
CA ILE A 257 11.33 7.04 -7.08
C ILE A 257 11.45 8.55 -6.94
N ILE A 258 10.57 9.11 -6.12
CA ILE A 258 10.69 10.47 -5.62
C ILE A 258 11.58 10.44 -4.38
N CYS A 259 12.62 11.26 -4.40
CA CYS A 259 13.51 11.49 -3.26
C CYS A 259 13.36 12.94 -2.78
N LYS A 260 12.55 13.17 -1.73
CA LYS A 260 12.41 14.45 -1.04
C LYS A 260 13.03 14.37 0.36
N LYS A 261 13.23 15.52 1.01
CA LYS A 261 13.82 15.55 2.36
C LYS A 261 13.04 14.67 3.36
N HIS A 262 11.72 14.73 3.32
CA HIS A 262 10.81 14.08 4.26
C HIS A 262 10.04 12.88 3.66
N CYS A 263 10.34 12.49 2.42
CA CYS A 263 9.63 11.41 1.74
C CYS A 263 10.53 10.67 0.73
N CYS A 264 10.44 9.34 0.72
CA CYS A 264 10.99 8.51 -0.35
C CYS A 264 9.93 7.50 -0.79
N LYS A 265 9.39 7.65 -2.00
CA LYS A 265 8.26 6.85 -2.51
C LYS A 265 8.41 6.52 -3.99
N PRO A 266 7.71 5.51 -4.52
CA PRO A 266 7.67 5.25 -5.95
C PRO A 266 7.10 6.46 -6.70
N ASN A 267 7.62 6.77 -7.89
CA ASN A 267 7.16 7.91 -8.71
C ASN A 267 5.73 7.72 -9.26
N PRO A 268 4.70 8.46 -8.78
CA PRO A 268 3.31 8.28 -9.16
C PRO A 268 3.04 8.28 -10.66
N ALA A 269 3.85 9.02 -11.44
CA ALA A 269 3.70 9.13 -12.89
C ALA A 269 3.79 7.78 -13.63
N TYR A 270 4.50 6.80 -13.05
CA TYR A 270 4.74 5.52 -13.72
C TYR A 270 3.72 4.42 -13.36
N PHE A 271 2.85 4.66 -12.38
CA PHE A 271 1.88 3.64 -11.95
C PHE A 271 0.50 4.22 -11.66
N GLN A 272 0.39 5.32 -10.92
CA GLN A 272 -0.92 5.87 -10.52
C GLN A 272 -1.69 6.41 -11.73
N VAL A 273 -1.01 7.13 -12.63
CA VAL A 273 -1.63 7.75 -13.82
C VAL A 273 -2.28 6.68 -14.70
N GLU A 274 -1.56 5.60 -14.98
CA GLU A 274 -2.05 4.52 -15.83
C GLU A 274 -3.20 3.74 -15.19
N ILE A 275 -3.13 3.49 -13.88
CA ILE A 275 -4.21 2.85 -13.12
C ILE A 275 -5.47 3.71 -13.15
N LEU A 276 -5.34 5.02 -12.92
CA LEU A 276 -6.48 5.93 -12.94
C LEU A 276 -7.06 6.06 -14.36
N ARG A 277 -6.22 6.11 -15.41
CA ARG A 277 -6.69 6.12 -16.80
C ARG A 277 -7.54 4.89 -17.11
N LYS A 278 -7.03 3.68 -16.83
CA LYS A 278 -7.76 2.41 -17.02
C LYS A 278 -9.06 2.37 -16.22
N TYR A 279 -9.06 2.92 -15.01
CA TYR A 279 -10.26 3.00 -14.19
C TYR A 279 -11.35 3.86 -14.85
N HIS A 280 -11.00 5.04 -15.36
CA HIS A 280 -11.97 5.92 -16.03
C HIS A 280 -12.50 5.30 -17.33
N GLU A 281 -11.64 4.62 -18.09
CA GLU A 281 -12.05 3.85 -19.28
C GLU A 281 -13.06 2.77 -18.91
N ARG A 282 -12.74 1.94 -17.90
CA ARG A 282 -13.64 0.88 -17.45
C ARG A 282 -14.97 1.41 -16.93
N ILE A 283 -14.98 2.54 -16.21
CA ILE A 283 -16.23 3.17 -15.77
C ILE A 283 -17.06 3.66 -16.97
N SER A 284 -16.41 4.22 -17.99
CA SER A 284 -17.08 4.70 -19.20
C SER A 284 -17.70 3.55 -19.99
N GLU A 285 -16.97 2.44 -20.16
CA GLU A 285 -17.46 1.19 -20.78
C GLU A 285 -18.70 0.65 -20.07
N LEU A 286 -18.65 0.56 -18.73
CA LEU A 286 -19.78 0.07 -17.94
C LEU A 286 -21.01 0.99 -18.03
N LYS A 287 -20.80 2.32 -18.14
CA LYS A 287 -21.89 3.28 -18.31
C LYS A 287 -22.50 3.21 -19.71
N SER A 288 -21.70 3.09 -20.76
CA SER A 288 -22.21 2.95 -22.13
C SER A 288 -23.01 1.67 -22.31
N SER A 289 -22.55 0.56 -21.72
CA SER A 289 -23.30 -0.71 -21.72
C SER A 289 -24.61 -0.65 -20.92
N ASN A 290 -24.77 0.36 -20.04
CA ASN A 290 -26.03 0.60 -19.32
C ASN A 290 -27.01 1.48 -20.11
N ILE A 291 -26.54 2.36 -21.00
CA ILE A 291 -27.40 3.25 -21.80
C ILE A 291 -28.06 2.49 -22.96
N GLY A 292 -27.40 1.47 -23.52
CA GLY A 292 -27.95 0.66 -24.62
C GLY A 292 -29.18 -0.19 -24.27
N GLU A 293 -29.41 -0.49 -22.99
CA GLU A 293 -30.61 -1.23 -22.55
C GLU A 293 -31.82 -0.33 -22.27
N TYR A 294 -31.64 1.00 -22.10
CA TYR A 294 -32.76 1.92 -21.85
C TYR A 294 -33.52 2.32 -23.13
N TYR A 295 -32.99 1.99 -24.30
CA TYR A 295 -33.58 2.26 -25.62
C TYR A 295 -33.95 1.00 -26.40
N ALA A 296 -33.93 -0.16 -25.74
CA ALA A 296 -34.31 -1.45 -26.30
C ALA A 296 -35.50 -2.03 -25.51
N ASP A 297 -36.59 -1.27 -25.45
CA ASP A 297 -37.94 -1.74 -25.09
C ASP A 297 -38.96 -1.04 -26.01
#